data_AF-A0A1U7N4V5-F1
#
_entry.id   AF-A0A1U7N4V5-F1
#
_cell.length_a   1.000
_cell.length_b   1.000
_cell.length_c   1.000
_cell.angle_alpha   90.00
_cell.angle_beta   90.00
_cell.angle_gamma   90.00
#
_symmetry.space_group_name_H-M   'P 1'
#
loop_
_entity.id
_entity.type
_entity.pdbx_description
1 polymer ?
#
loop_
_entity_poly.entity_id
_entity_poly.type
_entity_poly.pdbx_seq_one_letter_code
_entity_poly.pdbx_strand_id
1 'polypeptide(L)'
;MSPKKTQKNIKLAEDYRQLIALPILSELEANRMAEILELANLDESLNCLIEEIEMTEYLKLEKWNQGLRKLLKVVSTEEPSPTTPWQD
;
A
#
# COMPACT_ATOMS: atom_id res chain seq x y z
N MET A 1 -14.55 -14.39 19.20
CA MET A 1 -14.91 -15.39 18.17
C MET A 1 -14.27 -14.95 16.88
N SER A 2 -13.38 -15.75 16.29
CA SER A 2 -12.81 -15.41 14.97
C SER A 2 -13.91 -15.54 13.90
N PRO A 3 -14.10 -14.55 13.02
CA PRO A 3 -15.10 -14.66 11.97
C PRO A 3 -14.79 -15.87 11.09
N LYS A 4 -15.80 -16.72 10.83
CA LYS A 4 -15.68 -17.81 9.85
C LYS A 4 -15.54 -17.18 8.47
N LYS A 5 -14.31 -17.09 7.98
CA LYS A 5 -13.99 -16.63 6.62
C LYS A 5 -14.70 -17.54 5.62
N THR A 6 -15.63 -16.99 4.83
CA THR A 6 -16.32 -17.75 3.79
C THR A 6 -15.49 -17.77 2.51
N GLN A 7 -15.60 -18.83 1.69
CA GLN A 7 -14.91 -18.90 0.39
C GLN A 7 -15.26 -17.70 -0.52
N LYS A 8 -16.49 -17.18 -0.39
CA LYS A 8 -16.96 -15.98 -1.07
C LYS A 8 -16.16 -14.75 -0.63
N ASN A 9 -16.01 -14.52 0.68
CA ASN A 9 -15.32 -13.34 1.20
C ASN A 9 -13.83 -13.37 0.86
N ILE A 10 -13.21 -14.57 0.87
CA ILE A 10 -11.83 -14.73 0.41
C ILE A 10 -11.69 -14.31 -1.06
N LYS A 11 -12.62 -14.74 -1.93
CA LYS A 11 -12.59 -14.35 -3.35
C LYS A 11 -12.78 -12.83 -3.53
N LEU A 12 -13.74 -12.22 -2.83
CA LEU A 12 -13.96 -10.78 -2.90
C LEU A 12 -12.76 -9.98 -2.38
N ALA A 13 -12.11 -10.44 -1.31
CA ALA A 13 -10.90 -9.83 -0.80
C ALA A 13 -9.72 -9.95 -1.78
N GLU A 14 -9.60 -11.07 -2.49
CA GLU A 14 -8.58 -11.23 -3.54
C GLU A 14 -8.88 -10.35 -4.76
N ASP A 15 -10.14 -10.27 -5.20
CA ASP A 15 -10.57 -9.34 -6.25
C ASP A 15 -10.20 -7.90 -5.85
N TYR A 16 -10.51 -7.49 -4.61
CA TYR A 16 -10.14 -6.17 -4.07
C TYR A 16 -8.63 -5.94 -4.08
N ARG A 17 -7.83 -6.92 -3.62
CA ARG A 17 -6.37 -6.87 -3.64
C ARG A 17 -5.82 -6.58 -5.04
N GLN A 18 -6.38 -7.24 -6.05
CA GLN A 18 -5.96 -7.04 -7.44
C GLN A 18 -6.31 -5.62 -7.91
N LEU A 19 -7.50 -5.13 -7.55
CA LEU A 19 -7.95 -3.79 -7.94
C LEU A 19 -7.10 -2.69 -7.29
N ILE A 20 -6.78 -2.76 -5.99
CA ILE A 20 -5.95 -1.73 -5.33
C ILE A 20 -4.50 -1.70 -5.82
N ALA A 21 -4.02 -2.78 -6.44
CA ALA A 21 -2.68 -2.84 -7.02
C ALA A 21 -2.58 -2.13 -8.36
N LEU A 22 -3.72 -1.79 -8.98
CA LEU A 22 -3.75 -1.08 -10.26
C LEU A 22 -3.46 0.42 -10.04
N PRO A 23 -2.55 1.02 -10.82
CA PRO A 23 -2.23 2.44 -10.70
C PRO A 23 -3.39 3.35 -11.14
N ILE A 24 -4.23 2.86 -12.06
CA ILE A 24 -5.42 3.54 -12.57
C ILE A 24 -6.49 2.48 -12.78
N LEU A 25 -7.70 2.77 -12.32
CA LEU A 25 -8.88 1.92 -12.52
C LEU A 25 -9.66 2.40 -13.74
N SER A 26 -10.08 1.47 -14.59
CA SER A 26 -11.17 1.70 -15.54
C SER A 26 -12.50 1.87 -14.80
N GLU A 27 -13.52 2.36 -15.49
CA GLU A 27 -14.87 2.52 -14.93
C GLU A 27 -15.43 1.19 -14.39
N LEU A 28 -15.24 0.09 -15.12
CA LEU A 28 -15.70 -1.24 -14.72
C LEU A 28 -15.00 -1.70 -13.43
N GLU A 29 -13.69 -1.49 -13.34
CA GLU A 29 -12.87 -1.85 -12.18
C GLU A 29 -13.22 -0.99 -10.95
N ALA A 30 -13.44 0.31 -11.15
CA ALA A 30 -13.90 1.22 -10.10
C ALA A 30 -15.28 0.83 -9.57
N ASN A 31 -16.23 0.50 -10.46
CA ASN A 31 -17.56 0.03 -10.08
C ASN A 31 -17.48 -1.30 -9.31
N ARG A 32 -16.60 -2.22 -9.74
CA ARG A 32 -16.38 -3.48 -9.04
C ARG A 32 -15.77 -3.27 -7.66
N MET A 33 -14.80 -2.35 -7.52
CA MET A 33 -14.23 -2.00 -6.23
C MET A 33 -15.30 -1.41 -5.30
N ALA A 34 -16.13 -0.50 -5.80
CA ALA A 34 -17.23 0.09 -5.04
C ALA A 34 -18.22 -0.97 -4.53
N GLU A 35 -18.63 -1.91 -5.40
CA GLU A 35 -19.50 -3.04 -5.02
C GLU A 35 -18.89 -3.87 -3.88
N ILE A 36 -17.60 -4.18 -3.95
CA ILE A 36 -16.90 -4.95 -2.90
C ILE A 36 -16.90 -4.19 -1.58
N LEU A 37 -16.64 -2.87 -1.61
CA LEU A 37 -16.64 -2.03 -0.41
C LEU A 37 -18.04 -1.88 0.21
N GLU A 38 -19.08 -1.76 -0.60
CA GLU A 38 -20.47 -1.75 -0.11
C GLU A 38 -20.83 -3.07 0.58
N LEU A 39 -20.41 -4.21 0.01
CA LEU A 39 -20.59 -5.52 0.64
C LEU A 39 -19.81 -5.64 1.95
N ALA A 40 -18.58 -5.12 1.99
CA ALA A 40 -17.74 -5.16 3.18
C ALA A 40 -18.34 -4.35 4.33
N ASN A 41 -18.96 -3.20 4.03
CA ASN A 41 -19.67 -2.39 5.03
C ASN A 41 -20.83 -3.13 5.71
N LEU A 42 -21.32 -4.22 5.11
CA LEU A 42 -22.39 -5.06 5.67
C LEU A 42 -21.88 -6.41 6.22
N ASP A 43 -20.63 -6.79 5.93
CA ASP A 43 -20.02 -8.07 6.32
C ASP A 43 -18.68 -7.82 7.01
N GLU A 44 -18.70 -7.88 8.34
CA GLU A 44 -17.52 -7.71 9.21
C GLU A 44 -16.35 -8.63 8.81
N SER A 45 -16.64 -9.87 8.38
CA SER A 45 -15.58 -10.79 7.99
C SER A 45 -14.88 -10.36 6.71
N LEU A 46 -15.61 -9.74 5.78
CA LEU A 46 -15.03 -9.19 4.56
C LEU A 46 -14.31 -7.87 4.88
N ASN A 47 -14.89 -7.02 5.73
CA ASN A 47 -14.25 -5.79 6.17
C ASN A 47 -12.87 -6.04 6.82
N CYS A 48 -12.77 -6.99 7.76
CA CYS A 48 -11.49 -7.35 8.35
C CYS A 48 -10.45 -7.82 7.31
N LEU A 49 -10.87 -8.53 6.26
CA LEU A 49 -9.97 -8.98 5.21
C LEU A 49 -9.44 -7.81 4.37
N ILE A 50 -10.29 -6.82 4.10
CA ILE A 50 -9.90 -5.60 3.38
C ILE A 50 -8.91 -4.79 4.22
N GLU A 51 -9.19 -4.58 5.51
CA GLU A 51 -8.28 -3.89 6.43
C GLU A 51 -6.91 -4.59 6.53
N GLU A 52 -6.89 -5.93 6.60
CA GLU A 52 -5.65 -6.73 6.57
C GLU A 52 -4.83 -6.47 5.28
N ILE A 53 -5.51 -6.35 4.13
CA ILE A 53 -4.87 -6.07 2.84
C ILE A 53 -4.28 -4.65 2.83
N GLU A 54 -5.07 -3.65 3.18
CA GLU A 54 -4.67 -2.24 3.17
C GLU A 54 -3.49 -1.97 4.11
N MET A 55 -3.54 -2.55 5.31
CA MET A 55 -2.44 -2.43 6.27
C MET A 55 -1.15 -3.06 5.73
N THR A 56 -1.26 -4.18 5.01
CA THR A 56 -0.11 -4.83 4.38
C THR A 56 0.51 -3.95 3.29
N GLU A 57 -0.32 -3.35 2.43
CA GLU A 57 0.17 -2.44 1.38
C GLU A 57 0.76 -1.15 1.96
N TYR A 58 0.13 -0.58 2.99
CA TYR A 58 0.66 0.57 3.70
C TYR A 58 2.06 0.30 4.29
N LEU A 59 2.25 -0.85 4.95
CA LEU A 59 3.54 -1.22 5.53
C LEU A 59 4.65 -1.37 4.47
N LYS A 60 4.30 -1.86 3.27
CA LYS A 60 5.25 -1.91 2.14
C LYS A 60 5.66 -0.51 1.70
N LEU A 61 4.69 0.40 1.54
CA LEU A 61 4.93 1.79 1.16
C LEU A 61 5.77 2.52 2.22
N GLU A 62 5.47 2.34 3.49
CA GLU A 62 6.23 2.96 4.58
C GLU A 62 7.68 2.46 4.61
N LYS A 63 7.91 1.16 4.42
CA LYS A 63 9.26 0.61 4.31
C LYS A 63 10.04 1.21 3.13
N TRP A 64 9.37 1.40 1.99
CA TRP A 64 9.99 2.05 0.83
C TRP A 64 10.31 3.53 1.10
N ASN A 65 9.39 4.28 1.70
CA ASN A 65 9.60 5.67 2.10
C ASN A 65 10.78 5.82 3.08
N GLN A 66 10.91 4.91 4.04
CA GLN A 66 12.07 4.89 4.94
C GLN A 66 13.38 4.64 4.20
N GLY A 67 13.37 3.77 3.19
CA GLY A 67 14.51 3.55 2.29
C GLY A 67 14.91 4.82 1.56
N LEU A 68 13.93 5.54 0.99
CA LEU A 68 14.18 6.82 0.31
C LEU A 68 14.75 7.88 1.25
N ARG A 69 14.22 8.02 2.47
CA ARG A 69 14.74 8.97 3.47
C ARG A 69 16.20 8.70 3.82
N LYS A 70 16.59 7.42 3.90
CA LYS A 70 17.99 7.03 4.13
C LYS A 70 18.87 7.43 2.94
N LEU A 71 18.43 7.17 1.71
CA LEU A 71 19.18 7.55 0.50
C LEU A 71 19.36 9.07 0.39
N LEU A 72 18.29 9.84 0.61
CA LEU A 72 18.36 11.31 0.62
C LEU A 72 19.37 11.83 1.64
N LYS A 73 19.39 11.24 2.84
CA LYS A 73 20.37 11.62 3.87
C LYS A 73 21.82 11.39 3.44
N VAL A 74 22.10 10.26 2.77
CA VAL A 74 23.46 9.96 2.26
C VAL A 74 23.87 10.96 1.19
N VAL A 75 23.00 11.23 0.21
CA VAL A 75 23.27 12.18 -0.88
C VAL A 75 23.47 13.61 -0.33
N SER A 76 22.68 14.04 0.66
CA SER A 76 22.85 15.35 1.29
C SER A 76 24.13 15.48 2.13
N THR A 77 24.77 14.37 2.52
CA THR A 77 26.05 14.39 3.24
C THR A 77 27.27 14.29 2.32
N GLU A 78 27.07 14.09 1.02
CA GLU A 78 28.13 13.94 0.01
C GLU A 78 28.34 15.19 -0.86
N GLU A 79 27.76 16.36 -0.55
CA GLU A 79 28.30 17.61 -1.08
C GLU A 79 29.65 17.89 -0.38
N PRO A 80 30.80 17.77 -1.06
CA PRO A 80 32.04 18.28 -0.51
C PRO A 80 31.86 19.80 -0.39
N SER A 81 31.95 20.31 0.84
CA SER A 81 32.10 21.74 1.06
C SER A 81 33.21 22.29 0.14
N PRO A 82 33.00 23.38 -0.61
CA PRO A 82 33.99 23.93 -1.54
C PRO A 82 35.20 24.58 -0.84
N THR A 83 35.49 24.21 0.41
CA THR A 83 36.60 24.72 1.23
C THR A 83 37.64 23.64 1.50
N THR A 84 38.05 22.92 0.45
CA THR A 84 39.41 22.35 0.45
C THR A 84 40.29 23.38 -0.25
N PRO A 85 41.15 24.14 0.45
CA PRO A 85 42.13 24.96 -0.22
C PRO A 85 43.02 23.99 -1.01
N TRP A 86 43.14 24.20 -2.32
CA TRP A 86 44.19 23.56 -3.09
C TRP A 86 45.52 23.99 -2.45
N GLN A 87 46.17 23.09 -1.72
CA GLN A 87 47.54 23.30 -1.28
C GLN A 87 48.45 23.04 -2.48
N ASP A 88 49.37 23.99 -2.69
CA ASP A 88 50.21 24.24 -3.87
C ASP A 88 50.81 23.01 -4.59
#